data_AF-A0A162BRS6-F1
#
_entry.id   AF-A0A162BRS6-F1
#
_cell.length_a   1.000
_cell.length_b   1.000
_cell.length_c   1.000
_cell.angle_alpha   90.00
_cell.angle_beta   90.00
_cell.angle_gamma   90.00
#
_symmetry.space_group_name_H-M   'P 1'
#
loop_
_entity.id
_entity.type
_entity.pdbx_description
1 polymer ?
#
loop_
_entity_poly.entity_id
_entity_poly.type
_entity_poly.pdbx_seq_one_letter_code
_entity_poly.pdbx_strand_id
1 'polypeptide(L)'
;VTFCFSACGGKIFVEDSVVIDIPSLHGDECVWDIQTQDDRILAFTLINERFEDVQDYLTVHDGVGKDSPILQIENQMKYEASNKDLPPAMYTT
;
A
#
# COMPACT_ATOMS: atom_id res chain seq x y z
N VAL A 1 3.09 -5.93 16.95
CA VAL A 1 1.78 -6.23 16.31
C VAL A 1 2.08 -7.17 15.15
N THR A 2 1.52 -8.38 15.13
CA THR A 2 1.75 -9.36 14.05
C THR A 2 0.40 -9.94 13.66
N PHE A 3 -0.23 -9.32 12.66
CA PHE A 3 -1.28 -9.96 11.88
C PHE A 3 -0.69 -10.19 10.49
N CYS A 4 -0.36 -11.45 10.20
CA CYS A 4 0.03 -11.88 8.86
C CYS A 4 -1.24 -12.41 8.18
N PHE A 5 -1.77 -11.66 7.22
CA PHE A 5 -2.84 -12.13 6.35
C PHE A 5 -2.22 -12.80 5.14
N SER A 6 -2.31 -14.13 5.06
CA SER A 6 -1.94 -14.91 3.87
C SER A 6 -3.13 -15.14 2.93
N ALA A 7 -4.16 -14.29 3.01
CA ALA A 7 -5.38 -14.41 2.21
C ALA A 7 -5.26 -13.56 0.93
N CYS A 8 -5.57 -14.17 -0.21
CA CYS A 8 -5.61 -13.48 -1.51
C CYS A 8 -6.81 -12.52 -1.56
N GLY A 9 -6.53 -11.24 -1.31
CA GLY A 9 -7.51 -10.17 -1.35
C GLY A 9 -8.45 -10.07 -0.15
N GLY A 10 -9.25 -9.00 -0.14
CA GLY A 10 -10.22 -8.69 0.91
C GLY A 10 -10.27 -7.22 1.29
N LYS A 11 -11.07 -6.90 2.30
CA LYS A 11 -11.17 -5.54 2.86
C LYS A 11 -10.39 -5.47 4.16
N ILE A 12 -9.51 -4.49 4.28
CA ILE A 12 -8.68 -4.29 5.46
C ILE A 12 -8.92 -2.88 5.98
N PHE A 13 -9.28 -2.77 7.25
CA PHE A 13 -9.33 -1.49 7.95
C PHE A 13 -8.09 -1.35 8.84
N VAL A 14 -7.30 -0.31 8.60
CA VAL A 14 -6.03 -0.06 9.29
C VAL A 14 -6.20 1.07 10.30
N GLU A 15 -6.11 0.72 11.58
CA GLU A 15 -6.07 1.71 12.67
C GLU A 15 -4.63 2.17 12.96
N ASP A 16 -3.69 1.23 13.10
CA ASP A 16 -2.29 1.53 13.43
C ASP A 16 -1.32 1.08 12.33
N SER A 17 -1.14 -0.23 12.16
CA SER A 17 -0.30 -0.81 11.11
C SER A 17 -0.69 -2.26 10.83
N VAL A 18 -0.49 -2.69 9.58
CA VAL A 18 -0.70 -4.06 9.13
C VAL A 18 0.44 -4.47 8.21
N VAL A 19 0.82 -5.75 8.23
CA VAL A 19 1.75 -6.33 7.28
C VAL A 19 0.98 -7.35 6.45
N ILE A 20 0.98 -7.16 5.14
CA ILE A 20 0.33 -8.06 4.19
C ILE A 20 1.42 -8.88 3.53
N ASP A 21 1.32 -10.20 3.63
CA ASP A 21 2.20 -11.11 2.93
C ASP A 21 1.52 -11.49 1.61
N ILE A 22 2.11 -11.07 0.48
CA ILE A 22 1.56 -11.31 -0.85
C ILE A 22 1.85 -12.78 -1.19
N PRO A 23 0.84 -13.67 -1.24
CA PRO A 23 1.08 -15.06 -1.55
C PRO A 23 1.70 -15.17 -2.94
N SER A 24 2.68 -16.04 -3.12
CA SER A 24 3.33 -16.31 -4.42
C SER A 24 2.42 -17.05 -5.42
N LEU A 25 1.11 -16.81 -5.37
CA LEU A 25 0.11 -17.57 -6.12
C LEU A 25 0.14 -17.15 -7.58
N HIS A 26 0.86 -17.94 -8.38
CA HIS A 26 0.77 -17.96 -9.82
C HIS A 26 -0.66 -18.34 -10.25
N GLY A 27 -1.55 -17.35 -10.41
CA GLY A 27 -2.84 -17.58 -11.07
C GLY A 27 -3.97 -16.62 -10.73
N ASP A 28 -4.02 -16.09 -9.51
CA ASP A 28 -5.16 -15.29 -9.04
C ASP A 28 -4.76 -13.82 -8.81
N GLU A 29 -5.44 -12.89 -9.48
CA GLU A 29 -5.26 -11.45 -9.25
C GLU A 29 -5.90 -11.04 -7.91
N CYS A 30 -5.11 -11.01 -6.85
CA CYS A 30 -5.55 -10.58 -5.52
C CYS A 30 -5.81 -9.06 -5.46
N VAL A 31 -6.93 -8.67 -4.86
CA VAL A 31 -7.27 -7.25 -4.61
C VAL A 31 -7.49 -7.01 -3.13
N TRP A 32 -6.72 -6.09 -2.57
CA TRP A 32 -6.92 -5.61 -1.22
C TRP A 32 -7.49 -4.20 -1.24
N ASP A 33 -8.70 -4.04 -0.70
CA ASP A 33 -9.30 -2.73 -0.43
C ASP A 33 -8.85 -2.29 0.96
N ILE A 34 -7.91 -1.35 1.03
CA ILE A 34 -7.35 -0.86 2.29
C ILE A 34 -8.00 0.48 2.64
N GLN A 35 -8.57 0.56 3.83
CA GLN A 35 -9.23 1.76 4.36
C GLN A 35 -8.64 2.13 5.72
N THR A 36 -8.71 3.42 6.06
CA THR A 36 -8.37 3.94 7.39
C THR A 36 -9.44 4.94 7.81
N GLN A 37 -9.27 5.59 8.96
CA GLN A 37 -10.16 6.66 9.41
C GLN A 37 -10.11 7.85 8.46
N ASP A 38 -11.23 8.55 8.28
CA ASP A 38 -11.38 9.64 7.29
C ASP A 38 -10.38 10.81 7.47
N ASP A 39 -9.82 10.96 8.67
CA ASP A 39 -8.86 12.00 9.05
C ASP A 39 -7.39 11.53 9.02
N ARG A 40 -7.12 10.34 8.47
CA ARG A 40 -5.78 9.73 8.41
C ARG A 40 -5.30 9.53 6.98
N ILE A 41 -3.98 9.49 6.85
CA ILE A 41 -3.30 9.18 5.59
C ILE A 41 -2.79 7.74 5.68
N LEU A 42 -3.08 6.94 4.66
CA LEU A 42 -2.46 5.64 4.47
C LEU A 42 -1.06 5.82 3.87
N ALA A 43 -0.05 5.32 4.57
CA ALA A 43 1.30 5.18 4.07
C ALA A 43 1.66 3.69 4.00
N PHE A 44 2.37 3.29 2.96
CA PHE A 44 2.81 1.90 2.78
C PHE A 44 4.27 1.85 2.35
N THR A 45 4.91 0.73 2.64
CA THR A 45 6.28 0.43 2.23
C THR A 45 6.35 -1.02 1.81
N LEU A 46 7.24 -1.32 0.88
CA LEU A 46 7.64 -2.69 0.59
C LEU A 46 8.66 -3.13 1.64
N ILE A 47 8.54 -4.38 2.07
CA ILE A 47 9.48 -5.02 2.99
C ILE A 47 10.27 -6.02 2.17
N ASN A 48 11.61 -5.95 2.23
CA ASN A 48 12.55 -6.80 1.50
C ASN A 48 12.56 -6.68 -0.04
N GLU A 49 11.66 -5.90 -0.62
CA GLU A 49 11.58 -5.66 -2.06
C GLU A 49 11.74 -4.17 -2.38
N ARG A 50 12.12 -3.85 -3.62
CA ARG A 50 12.15 -2.47 -4.13
C ARG A 50 11.00 -2.25 -5.10
N PHE A 51 10.51 -1.03 -5.15
CA PHE A 51 9.37 -0.69 -6.00
C PHE A 51 9.63 -0.96 -7.48
N GLU A 52 10.85 -0.78 -7.96
CA GLU A 52 11.22 -1.02 -9.36
C GLU A 52 11.11 -2.50 -9.74
N ASP A 53 11.26 -3.40 -8.77
CA ASP A 53 11.30 -4.85 -8.99
C ASP A 53 9.89 -5.48 -8.93
N VAL A 54 8.88 -4.73 -8.46
CA VAL A 54 7.52 -5.26 -8.24
C VAL A 54 6.45 -4.70 -9.19
N GLN A 55 6.78 -3.73 -10.06
CA GLN A 55 5.79 -3.04 -10.91
C GLN A 55 5.07 -3.98 -11.88
N ASP A 56 5.69 -5.10 -12.23
CA ASP A 56 5.10 -6.10 -13.13
C ASP A 56 3.93 -6.88 -12.50
N TYR A 57 3.82 -6.89 -11.16
CA TYR A 57 2.84 -7.71 -10.44
C TYR A 57 2.14 -7.00 -9.28
N LEU A 58 2.53 -5.77 -8.92
CA LEU A 58 1.86 -4.96 -7.91
C LEU A 58 1.42 -3.62 -8.50
N THR A 59 0.12 -3.38 -8.51
CA THR A 59 -0.47 -2.07 -8.83
C THR A 59 -1.14 -1.48 -7.59
N VAL A 60 -1.03 -0.16 -7.43
CA VAL A 60 -1.69 0.58 -6.37
C VAL A 60 -2.69 1.52 -7.00
N HIS A 61 -3.94 1.47 -6.53
CA HIS A 61 -5.04 2.27 -7.04
C HIS A 61 -5.50 3.26 -5.97
N ASP A 62 -5.77 4.50 -6.39
CA ASP A 62 -6.35 5.54 -5.55
C ASP A 62 -7.88 5.41 -5.55
N GLY A 63 -8.40 4.63 -4.60
CA GLY A 63 -9.82 4.37 -4.42
C GLY A 63 -10.13 2.87 -4.32
N VAL A 64 -11.42 2.54 -4.37
CA VAL A 64 -11.91 1.19 -4.12
C VAL A 64 -12.00 0.40 -5.43
N GLY A 65 -11.36 -0.78 -5.46
CA GLY A 65 -11.37 -1.67 -6.62
C GLY A 65 -10.35 -1.34 -7.72
N LYS A 66 -10.28 -2.23 -8.72
CA LYS A 66 -9.27 -2.16 -9.81
C LYS A 66 -9.51 -1.04 -10.83
N ASP A 67 -10.73 -0.53 -10.91
CA ASP A 67 -11.09 0.51 -11.88
C ASP A 67 -10.68 1.91 -11.41
N SER A 68 -10.24 2.05 -10.15
CA SER A 68 -9.74 3.30 -9.61
C SER A 68 -8.44 3.75 -10.29
N PRO A 69 -8.17 5.07 -10.35
CA PRO A 69 -6.94 5.61 -10.93
C PRO A 69 -5.69 4.94 -10.37
N ILE A 70 -4.77 4.54 -11.25
CA ILE A 70 -3.49 3.95 -10.81
C ILE A 70 -2.59 5.04 -10.28
N LEU A 71 -2.07 4.85 -9.07
CA LEU A 71 -0.99 5.65 -8.53
C LEU A 71 0.31 5.23 -9.21
N GLN A 72 0.72 6.01 -10.20
CA GLN A 72 2.02 5.83 -10.85
C GLN A 72 3.13 6.14 -9.85
N ILE A 73 3.87 5.10 -9.45
CA ILE A 73 4.93 5.16 -8.42
C ILE A 73 6.04 6.16 -8.80
N GLU A 74 6.32 6.31 -10.09
CA GLU A 74 7.26 7.30 -10.64
C GLU A 74 6.89 8.75 -10.34
N ASN A 75 5.60 9.01 -10.10
CA ASN A 75 5.06 10.32 -9.75
C ASN A 75 4.79 10.48 -8.24
N GLN A 76 5.10 9.46 -7.43
CA GLN A 76 4.95 9.52 -5.98
C GLN A 76 6.21 10.07 -5.32
N MET A 77 6.04 10.91 -4.30
CA MET A 77 7.16 11.35 -3.47
C MET A 77 7.75 10.14 -2.72
N LYS A 78 8.94 9.69 -3.15
CA LYS A 78 9.77 8.77 -2.36
C LYS A 78 10.21 9.48 -1.09
N TYR A 79 9.43 9.35 -0.02
CA TYR A 79 9.91 9.66 1.31
C TYR A 79 10.87 8.55 1.72
N GLU A 80 12.18 8.77 1.54
CA GLU A 80 13.15 8.04 2.36
C GLU A 80 12.80 8.37 3.80
N ALA A 81 12.22 7.39 4.52
CA ALA A 81 11.99 7.49 5.95
C ALA A 81 13.35 7.51 6.66
N SER A 82 14.07 8.62 6.53
CA SER A 82 15.14 8.99 7.42
C SER A 82 14.48 9.18 8.77
N ASN A 83 14.74 8.21 9.63
CA ASN A 83 14.29 8.13 10.99
C ASN A 83 14.82 9.35 11.78
N LYS A 84 14.22 10.54 11.62
CA LYS A 84 14.25 11.61 12.63
C LYS A 84 13.32 12.81 12.47
N ASP A 85 12.85 13.21 11.29
CA ASP A 85 12.15 14.49 11.17
C ASP A 85 11.06 14.43 10.08
N LEU A 86 9.85 13.95 10.42
CA LEU A 86 8.67 14.08 9.56
C LEU A 86 8.10 15.50 9.69
N PRO A 87 8.11 16.36 8.65
CA PRO A 87 7.36 17.61 8.63
C PRO A 87 5.86 17.34 8.38
N PRO A 88 4.97 18.30 8.72
CA PRO A 88 3.53 18.13 8.62
C PRO A 88 3.12 17.88 7.15
N ALA A 89 2.23 16.90 7.00
CA ALA A 89 1.72 16.37 5.75
C ALA A 89 1.48 17.43 4.65
N MET A 90 1.96 17.13 3.44
CA MET A 90 1.61 17.86 2.22
C MET A 90 0.48 17.12 1.50
N TYR A 91 -0.59 17.87 1.25
CA TYR A 91 -1.87 17.45 0.68
C TYR A 91 -1.78 17.25 -0.84
N THR A 92 -2.67 16.41 -1.38
CA THR A 92 -3.15 16.54 -2.76
C THR A 92 -4.68 16.62 -2.75
N THR A 93 -5.23 17.46 -3.64
CA THR A 93 -6.67 17.76 -3.79
C THR A 93 -7.36 16.80 -4.73
#